data_AF-A0A251X477-F1
#
_entry.id   AF-A0A251X477-F1
#
_cell.length_a   1.000
_cell.length_b   1.000
_cell.length_c   1.000
_cell.angle_alpha   90.00
_cell.angle_beta   90.00
_cell.angle_gamma   90.00
#
_symmetry.space_group_name_H-M   'P 1'
#
loop_
_entity.id
_entity.type
_entity.pdbx_description
1 polymer ?
#
loop_
_entity_poly.entity_id
_entity_poly.type
_entity_poly.pdbx_seq_one_letter_code
_entity_poly.pdbx_strand_id
1 'polypeptide(L)'
;MLRQIGLAACVLITISGCARISQSRLNPLNWFGPAEPAAVATEETVIRPLIPQNRAIVFVDERVPADQVTSLAIERTNDGAIIRATALVTGQPYNAELVLLGLENGTATYAFVTERGASTGQQSVTVAKSIDTAELAQIRRVVVQGQNGSLQTTR
;
A
#
# COMPACT_ATOMS: atom_id res chain seq x y z
N MET A 1 -67.84 -35.15 -42.45
CA MET A 1 -66.42 -35.55 -42.34
C MET A 1 -65.46 -34.46 -42.84
N LEU A 2 -65.64 -33.90 -44.05
CA LEU A 2 -64.77 -32.82 -44.58
C LEU A 2 -64.63 -31.59 -43.65
N ARG A 3 -65.71 -31.20 -42.96
CA ARG A 3 -65.71 -30.05 -42.03
C ARG A 3 -64.87 -30.27 -40.76
N GLN A 4 -64.82 -31.51 -40.26
CA GLN A 4 -63.99 -31.88 -39.10
C GLN A 4 -62.51 -31.98 -39.49
N ILE A 5 -62.23 -32.48 -40.69
CA ILE A 5 -60.86 -32.56 -41.24
C ILE A 5 -60.29 -31.16 -41.47
N GLY A 6 -61.07 -30.23 -42.03
CA GLY A 6 -60.65 -28.85 -42.21
C GLY A 6 -60.35 -28.14 -40.89
N LEU A 7 -61.17 -28.36 -39.87
CA LEU A 7 -60.98 -27.76 -38.55
C LEU A 7 -59.74 -28.34 -37.84
N ALA A 8 -59.51 -29.66 -37.95
CA ALA A 8 -58.29 -30.29 -37.46
C ALA A 8 -57.04 -29.77 -38.17
N ALA A 9 -57.11 -29.59 -39.50
CA ALA A 9 -56.01 -29.02 -40.27
C ALA A 9 -55.67 -27.59 -39.85
N CYS A 10 -56.68 -26.73 -39.64
CA CYS A 10 -56.46 -25.37 -39.15
C CYS A 10 -55.78 -25.34 -37.77
N VAL A 11 -56.18 -26.22 -36.85
CA VAL A 11 -55.58 -26.31 -35.52
C VAL A 11 -54.12 -26.79 -35.57
N LEU A 12 -53.81 -27.76 -36.44
CA LEU A 12 -52.43 -28.24 -36.60
C LEU A 12 -51.50 -27.15 -37.19
N ILE A 13 -52.01 -26.30 -38.08
CA ILE A 13 -51.23 -25.21 -38.68
C ILE A 13 -50.96 -24.09 -37.66
N THR A 14 -51.95 -23.73 -36.82
CA THR A 14 -51.75 -22.68 -35.80
C THR A 14 -50.81 -23.12 -34.69
N ILE A 15 -50.91 -24.36 -34.21
CA ILE A 15 -50.02 -24.91 -33.18
C ILE A 15 -48.57 -25.01 -33.69
N SER A 16 -48.37 -25.43 -34.95
CA SER A 16 -47.02 -25.50 -35.54
C SER A 16 -46.40 -24.12 -35.80
N GLY A 17 -47.21 -23.10 -36.09
CA GLY A 17 -46.75 -21.71 -36.23
C GLY A 17 -46.28 -21.09 -34.92
N CYS A 18 -47.00 -21.33 -33.81
CA CYS A 18 -46.61 -20.82 -32.48
C CYS A 18 -45.34 -21.47 -31.93
N ALA A 19 -45.09 -22.76 -32.22
CA ALA A 19 -43.85 -23.41 -31.79
C ALA A 19 -42.59 -22.78 -32.42
N ARG A 20 -42.66 -22.34 -33.69
CA ARG A 20 -41.55 -21.69 -34.39
C ARG A 20 -41.17 -20.31 -33.85
N ILE A 21 -42.12 -19.57 -33.26
CA ILE A 21 -41.81 -18.25 -32.68
C ILE A 21 -40.89 -18.39 -31.46
N SER A 22 -41.05 -19.48 -30.68
CA SER A 22 -40.27 -19.72 -29.47
C SER A 22 -38.78 -19.95 -29.77
N GLN A 23 -38.47 -20.53 -30.93
CA GLN A 23 -37.11 -20.78 -31.42
C GLN A 23 -36.58 -19.65 -32.33
N SER A 24 -37.32 -18.56 -32.48
CA SER A 24 -36.93 -17.44 -33.34
C SER A 24 -35.82 -16.59 -32.72
N ARG A 25 -34.99 -15.99 -33.57
CA ARG A 25 -34.04 -14.93 -33.19
C ARG A 25 -34.75 -13.63 -32.79
N LEU A 26 -36.06 -13.52 -33.04
CA LEU A 26 -36.91 -12.41 -32.58
C LEU A 26 -37.43 -12.61 -31.15
N ASN A 27 -37.24 -13.79 -30.55
CA ASN A 27 -37.63 -14.04 -29.16
C ASN A 27 -36.57 -13.43 -28.22
N PRO A 28 -36.92 -12.41 -27.41
CA PRO A 28 -35.98 -11.76 -26.50
C PRO A 28 -35.37 -12.72 -25.45
N LEU A 29 -36.05 -13.83 -25.15
CA LEU A 29 -35.52 -14.86 -24.24
C LEU A 29 -34.35 -15.65 -24.85
N ASN A 30 -34.23 -15.71 -26.18
CA ASN A 30 -33.13 -16.40 -26.86
C ASN A 30 -31.90 -15.51 -27.08
N TRP A 31 -32.00 -14.20 -26.80
CA TRP A 31 -30.85 -13.29 -26.90
C TRP A 31 -29.81 -13.55 -25.80
N PHE A 32 -30.24 -14.16 -24.70
CA PHE A 32 -29.41 -14.52 -23.57
C PHE A 32 -29.22 -16.03 -23.54
N GLY A 33 -28.35 -16.52 -24.44
CA GLY A 33 -28.01 -17.94 -24.55
C GLY A 33 -27.11 -18.43 -23.42
N PRO A 34 -26.99 -19.76 -23.23
CA PRO A 34 -26.05 -20.34 -22.28
C PRO A 34 -24.62 -19.96 -22.63
N ALA A 35 -23.77 -19.80 -21.62
CA ALA A 35 -22.35 -19.53 -21.82
C ALA A 35 -21.70 -20.74 -22.51
N GLU A 36 -21.16 -20.51 -23.71
CA GLU A 36 -20.29 -21.49 -24.37
C GLU A 36 -18.85 -21.29 -23.87
N PRO A 37 -18.13 -22.37 -23.53
CA PRO A 37 -16.72 -22.28 -23.18
C PRO A 37 -15.93 -21.83 -24.42
N ALA A 38 -15.53 -20.56 -24.43
CA ALA A 38 -14.64 -20.00 -25.43
C ALA A 38 -13.19 -20.32 -25.04
N ALA A 39 -12.39 -20.79 -26.01
CA ALA A 39 -10.95 -20.82 -25.83
C ALA A 39 -10.46 -19.38 -25.62
N VAL A 40 -9.70 -19.14 -24.55
CA VAL A 40 -9.03 -17.86 -24.37
C VAL A 40 -8.09 -17.69 -25.55
N ALA A 41 -8.36 -16.71 -26.42
CA ALA A 41 -7.42 -16.34 -27.45
C ALA A 41 -6.14 -15.87 -26.75
N THR A 42 -5.09 -16.69 -26.77
CA THR A 42 -3.73 -16.28 -26.46
C THR A 42 -3.22 -15.41 -27.61
N GLU A 43 -3.94 -14.34 -27.95
CA GLU A 43 -3.24 -13.22 -28.55
C GLU A 43 -2.37 -12.68 -27.43
N GLU A 44 -1.05 -12.82 -27.59
CA GLU A 44 -0.07 -12.10 -26.80
C GLU A 44 -0.29 -10.60 -27.02
N THR A 45 -1.34 -10.06 -26.43
CA THR A 45 -1.44 -8.64 -26.19
C THR A 45 -0.29 -8.38 -25.25
N VAL A 46 0.80 -7.85 -25.79
CA VAL A 46 1.94 -7.40 -25.00
C VAL A 46 1.42 -6.26 -24.14
N ILE A 47 0.89 -6.60 -22.96
CA ILE A 47 0.47 -5.64 -21.94
C ILE A 47 1.77 -4.99 -21.48
N ARG A 48 2.09 -3.85 -22.08
CA ARG A 48 3.25 -3.05 -21.67
C ARG A 48 2.93 -2.49 -20.29
N PRO A 49 3.66 -2.89 -19.23
CA PRO A 49 3.43 -2.32 -17.91
C PRO A 49 3.70 -0.81 -17.98
N LEU A 50 2.87 -0.02 -17.28
CA LEU A 50 3.04 1.43 -17.17
C LEU A 50 4.36 1.82 -16.49
N ILE A 51 4.99 0.86 -15.79
CA ILE A 51 6.29 1.00 -15.14
C ILE A 51 7.30 0.17 -15.94
N PRO A 52 8.35 0.78 -16.52
CA PRO A 52 9.41 0.06 -17.21
C PRO A 52 10.11 -0.92 -16.27
N GLN A 53 10.46 -2.11 -16.76
CA GLN A 53 11.03 -3.22 -15.96
C GLN A 53 12.40 -2.92 -15.30
N ASN A 54 13.00 -1.75 -15.55
CA ASN A 54 14.27 -1.32 -15.00
C ASN A 54 14.25 0.10 -14.40
N ARG A 55 13.07 0.65 -14.05
CA ARG A 55 13.03 1.95 -13.36
C ARG A 55 13.42 1.78 -11.89
N ALA A 56 14.70 1.95 -11.58
CA ALA A 56 15.16 2.18 -10.22
C ALA A 56 14.83 3.61 -9.81
N ILE A 57 13.84 3.79 -8.92
CA ILE A 57 13.62 5.09 -8.26
C ILE A 57 14.62 5.15 -7.11
N VAL A 58 15.66 5.99 -7.25
CA VAL A 58 16.61 6.25 -6.17
C VAL A 58 16.00 7.33 -5.29
N PHE A 59 15.42 6.93 -4.16
CA PHE A 59 15.01 7.88 -3.12
C PHE A 59 16.24 8.27 -2.31
N VAL A 60 16.66 9.54 -2.43
CA VAL A 60 17.71 10.11 -1.59
C VAL A 60 17.01 10.95 -0.52
N ASP A 61 17.30 10.64 0.74
CA ASP A 61 16.85 11.47 1.85
C ASP A 61 17.73 12.73 1.90
N GLU A 62 17.17 13.88 1.53
CA GLU A 62 17.86 15.17 1.53
C GLU A 62 17.88 15.83 2.92
N ARG A 63 17.24 15.20 3.92
CA ARG A 63 17.21 15.72 5.30
C ARG A 63 18.60 15.70 5.91
N VAL A 64 18.91 16.75 6.64
CA VAL A 64 20.20 16.90 7.31
C VAL A 64 20.14 16.36 8.73
N PRO A 65 21.22 15.77 9.27
CA PRO A 65 21.28 15.38 10.67
C PRO A 65 21.05 16.60 11.59
N ALA A 66 20.41 16.42 12.74
CA ALA A 66 20.30 17.46 13.77
C ALA A 66 21.68 17.81 14.34
N ASP A 67 21.91 19.06 14.78
CA ASP A 67 23.25 19.50 15.16
C ASP A 67 23.77 18.73 16.39
N GLN A 68 22.99 18.67 17.46
CA GLN A 68 23.38 17.97 18.69
C GLN A 68 22.18 17.36 19.39
N VAL A 69 22.25 16.05 19.67
CA VAL A 69 21.24 15.35 20.48
C VAL A 69 21.52 15.67 21.96
N THR A 70 20.51 16.20 22.66
CA THR A 70 20.63 16.67 24.05
C THR A 70 19.92 15.78 25.06
N SER A 71 18.90 15.03 24.62
CA SER A 71 18.17 14.09 25.46
C SER A 71 17.77 12.85 24.67
N LEU A 72 17.79 11.69 25.33
CA LEU A 72 17.35 10.42 24.79
C LEU A 72 16.73 9.58 25.92
N ALA A 73 15.49 9.13 25.70
CA ALA A 73 14.77 8.26 26.63
C ALA A 73 14.05 7.14 25.87
N ILE A 74 13.94 5.97 26.52
CA ILE A 74 13.08 4.87 26.07
C ILE A 74 11.97 4.73 27.09
N GLU A 75 10.72 4.84 26.65
CA GLU A 75 9.54 4.68 27.49
C GLU A 75 8.79 3.41 27.10
N ARG A 76 8.60 2.50 28.05
CA ARG A 76 7.86 1.25 27.80
C ARG A 76 6.36 1.54 27.72
N THR A 77 5.71 0.90 26.76
CA THR A 77 4.25 0.91 26.58
C THR A 77 3.73 -0.52 26.64
N ASN A 78 2.41 -0.70 26.66
CA ASN A 78 1.81 -2.03 26.66
C ASN A 78 2.10 -2.82 25.37
N ASP A 79 2.26 -2.12 24.24
CA ASP A 79 2.46 -2.71 22.92
C ASP A 79 3.94 -2.67 22.45
N GLY A 80 4.85 -2.13 23.27
CA GLY A 80 6.27 -2.03 22.93
C GLY A 80 6.99 -0.93 23.71
N ALA A 81 7.63 -0.01 22.99
CA ALA A 81 8.25 1.17 23.58
C ALA A 81 8.23 2.39 22.65
N ILE A 82 8.42 3.57 23.21
CA ILE A 82 8.61 4.83 22.49
C ILE A 82 10.03 5.32 22.76
N ILE A 83 10.81 5.49 21.70
CA ILE A 83 12.10 6.15 21.75
C ILE A 83 11.83 7.65 21.57
N ARG A 84 12.11 8.46 22.59
CA ARG A 84 12.03 9.92 22.51
C ARG A 84 13.42 10.53 22.53
N ALA A 85 13.70 11.38 21.55
CA ALA A 85 14.94 12.13 21.47
C ALA A 85 14.66 13.62 21.31
N THR A 86 15.48 14.45 21.95
CA THR A 86 15.49 15.91 21.77
C THR A 86 16.84 16.31 21.21
N ALA A 87 16.85 17.17 20.21
CA ALA A 87 18.06 17.72 19.62
C ALA A 87 17.95 19.22 19.39
N LEU A 88 19.11 19.87 19.37
CA LEU A 88 19.26 21.26 18.95
C LEU A 88 19.55 21.31 17.45
N VAL A 89 18.90 22.26 16.78
CA VAL A 89 19.00 22.46 15.33
C VAL A 89 19.11 23.95 15.04
N THR A 90 20.06 24.34 14.21
CA THR A 90 20.23 25.68 13.68
C THR A 90 19.25 25.88 12.53
N GLY A 91 18.44 26.94 12.60
CA GLY A 91 17.32 27.16 11.68
C GLY A 91 15.98 26.74 12.29
N GLN A 92 14.93 26.75 11.46
CA GLN A 92 13.61 26.33 11.88
C GLN A 92 13.43 24.84 11.54
N PRO A 93 13.47 23.90 12.51
CA PRO A 93 13.35 22.49 12.20
C PRO A 93 11.91 22.14 11.83
N TYR A 94 11.76 21.33 10.79
CA TYR A 94 10.48 20.70 10.42
C TYR A 94 10.75 19.32 9.81
N ASN A 95 9.71 18.48 9.71
CA ASN A 95 9.82 17.09 9.23
C ASN A 95 10.93 16.27 9.93
N ALA A 96 11.12 16.50 11.22
CA ALA A 96 12.14 15.80 12.00
C ALA A 96 11.72 14.35 12.28
N GLU A 97 12.67 13.42 12.15
CA GLU A 97 12.42 11.98 12.32
C GLU A 97 13.64 11.23 12.88
N LEU A 98 13.38 10.09 13.53
CA LEU A 98 14.38 9.06 13.82
C LEU A 98 14.38 7.99 12.73
N VAL A 99 15.40 8.02 11.88
CA VAL A 99 15.59 7.03 10.81
C VAL A 99 16.50 5.92 11.32
N LEU A 100 16.06 4.66 11.21
CA LEU A 100 16.88 3.51 11.60
C LEU A 100 17.99 3.33 10.55
N LEU A 101 19.24 3.42 10.98
CA LEU A 101 20.40 3.15 10.14
C LEU A 101 20.77 1.67 10.14
N GLY A 102 20.55 0.98 11.27
CA GLY A 102 20.86 -0.42 11.40
C GLY A 102 20.59 -0.97 12.79
N LEU A 103 20.50 -2.30 12.86
CA LEU A 103 20.37 -3.06 14.09
C LEU A 103 21.47 -4.13 14.12
N GLU A 104 22.48 -3.90 14.94
CA GLU A 104 23.67 -4.77 15.01
C GLU A 104 23.92 -5.18 16.46
N ASN A 105 24.06 -6.49 16.71
CA ASN A 105 24.36 -7.03 18.04
C ASN A 105 23.40 -6.53 19.15
N GLY A 106 22.13 -6.29 18.80
CA GLY A 106 21.11 -5.74 19.70
C GLY A 106 21.27 -4.25 20.01
N THR A 107 22.08 -3.51 19.23
CA THR A 107 22.17 -2.05 19.27
C THR A 107 21.45 -1.48 18.06
N ALA A 108 20.35 -0.76 18.30
CA ALA A 108 19.63 -0.03 17.26
C ALA A 108 20.23 1.37 17.12
N THR A 109 20.74 1.68 15.95
CA THR A 109 21.34 2.98 15.64
C THR A 109 20.36 3.79 14.80
N TYR A 110 19.96 4.96 15.31
CA TYR A 110 19.09 5.90 14.64
C TYR A 110 19.82 7.18 14.28
N ALA A 111 19.56 7.72 13.10
CA ALA A 111 19.91 9.09 12.74
C ALA A 111 18.75 10.02 13.13
N PHE A 112 19.06 11.09 13.84
CA PHE A 112 18.13 12.20 14.03
C PHE A 112 18.26 13.12 12.83
N VAL A 113 17.30 13.07 11.91
CA VAL A 113 17.28 13.89 10.70
C VAL A 113 16.16 14.91 10.76
N THR A 114 16.35 16.04 10.09
CA THR A 114 15.37 17.13 10.03
C THR A 114 15.58 17.95 8.77
N GLU A 115 14.50 18.54 8.25
CA GLU A 115 14.60 19.66 7.33
C GLU A 115 14.75 20.97 8.11
N ARG A 116 15.29 22.01 7.47
CA ARG A 116 15.61 23.29 8.10
C ARG A 116 15.09 24.43 7.24
N GLY A 117 14.15 25.19 7.79
CA GLY A 117 13.67 26.43 7.21
C GLY A 117 14.60 27.59 7.49
N ALA A 118 14.37 28.71 6.80
CA ALA A 118 15.16 29.93 6.97
C ALA A 118 14.96 30.51 8.39
N SER A 119 15.98 30.36 9.22
CA SER A 119 16.12 31.00 10.52
C SER A 119 17.59 30.99 10.91
N THR A 120 18.01 31.97 11.70
CA THR A 120 19.39 32.09 12.19
C THR A 120 19.55 31.62 13.64
N GLY A 121 18.44 31.32 14.32
CA GLY A 121 18.43 30.87 15.72
C GLY A 121 18.61 29.36 15.86
N GLN A 122 19.05 28.93 17.04
CA GLN A 122 19.05 27.52 17.42
C GLN A 122 17.73 27.19 18.12
N GLN A 123 17.07 26.12 17.68
CA GLN A 123 15.80 25.65 18.24
C GLN A 123 15.90 24.20 18.69
N SER A 124 15.22 23.86 19.78
CA SER A 124 15.09 22.48 20.23
C SER A 124 13.90 21.81 19.56
N VAL A 125 14.11 20.63 18.99
CA VAL A 125 13.05 19.78 18.45
C VAL A 125 13.06 18.42 19.14
N THR A 126 11.88 17.92 19.48
CA THR A 126 11.70 16.60 20.08
C THR A 126 10.92 15.72 19.13
N VAL A 127 11.43 14.52 18.91
CA VAL A 127 10.83 13.49 18.06
C VAL A 127 10.66 12.22 18.85
N ALA A 128 9.67 11.42 18.46
CA ALA A 128 9.39 10.14 19.06
C ALA A 128 9.17 9.09 17.98
N LYS A 129 9.68 7.88 18.21
CA LYS A 129 9.44 6.71 17.36
C LYS A 129 8.92 5.56 18.21
N SER A 130 7.74 5.07 17.87
CA SER A 130 7.22 3.83 18.45
C SER A 130 7.90 2.63 17.83
N ILE A 131 8.27 1.68 18.68
CA ILE A 131 8.77 0.36 18.30
C ILE A 131 7.84 -0.67 18.92
N ASP A 132 7.53 -1.72 18.18
CA ASP A 132 6.66 -2.79 18.65
C ASP A 132 7.41 -3.74 19.60
N THR A 133 6.67 -4.69 20.18
CA THR A 133 7.22 -5.67 21.12
C THR A 133 8.23 -6.62 20.46
N ALA A 134 8.06 -6.95 19.18
CA ALA A 134 8.93 -7.87 18.46
C ALA A 134 10.30 -7.22 18.14
N GLU A 135 10.29 -5.97 17.68
CA GLU A 135 11.49 -5.14 17.49
C GLU A 135 12.17 -4.89 18.83
N LEU A 136 11.42 -4.49 19.86
CA LEU A 136 11.97 -4.22 21.19
C LEU A 136 12.67 -5.45 21.79
N ALA A 137 12.21 -6.67 21.49
CA ALA A 137 12.84 -7.91 21.96
C ALA A 137 14.27 -8.08 21.41
N GLN A 138 14.55 -7.54 20.22
CA GLN A 138 15.87 -7.61 19.58
C GLN A 138 16.80 -6.48 20.05
N ILE A 139 16.23 -5.38 20.56
CA ILE A 139 16.97 -4.17 20.95
C ILE A 139 17.31 -4.20 22.45
N ARG A 140 18.60 -4.08 22.76
CA ARG A 140 19.15 -3.93 24.13
C ARG A 140 19.65 -2.51 24.39
N ARG A 141 20.17 -1.86 23.35
CA ARG A 141 20.71 -0.51 23.37
C ARG A 141 20.15 0.29 22.20
N VAL A 142 19.85 1.54 22.45
CA VAL A 142 19.48 2.52 21.43
C VAL A 142 20.56 3.59 21.38
N VAL A 143 21.04 3.88 20.18
CA VAL A 143 21.97 4.97 19.89
C VAL A 143 21.27 5.93 18.96
N VAL A 144 21.27 7.22 19.27
CA VAL A 144 20.77 8.28 18.40
C VAL A 144 21.92 9.22 18.05
N GLN A 145 22.16 9.38 16.75
CA GLN A 145 23.24 10.16 16.18
C GLN A 145 22.73 11.47 15.60
N GLY A 146 23.42 12.56 15.90
CA GLY A 146 23.35 13.84 15.20
C GLY A 146 24.69 14.17 14.54
N GLN A 147 24.82 15.39 14.03
CA GLN A 147 26.01 15.86 13.32
C GLN A 147 27.22 15.95 14.25
N ASN A 148 27.06 16.53 15.44
CA ASN A 148 28.15 16.82 16.39
C ASN A 148 28.21 15.86 17.57
N GLY A 149 27.54 14.71 17.50
CA GLY A 149 27.62 13.71 18.56
C GLY A 149 26.47 12.70 18.55
N SER A 150 26.52 11.77 19.50
CA SER A 150 25.47 10.77 19.69
C SER A 150 25.17 10.60 21.17
N LEU A 151 23.94 10.21 21.47
CA LEU A 151 23.54 9.74 22.78
C LEU A 151 23.16 8.27 22.69
N GLN A 152 23.43 7.53 23.75
CA GLN A 152 23.06 6.13 23.86
C GLN A 152 22.36 5.87 25.17
N THR A 153 21.41 4.95 25.14
CA THR A 153 20.71 4.49 26.33
C THR A 153 20.42 3.00 26.22
N THR A 154 20.29 2.35 27.37
CA THR A 154 19.92 0.94 27.48
C THR A 154 18.51 0.85 28.03
N ARG A 155 17.73 -0.11 27.56
CA ARG A 155 16.34 -0.30 28.00
C ARG A 155 16.21 -0.89 29.41
#